data_AF-A0A933H1E6-F1
#
_entry.id   AF-A0A933H1E6-F1
#
_cell.length_a   1.000
_cell.length_b   1.000
_cell.length_c   1.000
_cell.angle_alpha   90.00
_cell.angle_beta   90.00
_cell.angle_gamma   90.00
#
_symmetry.space_group_name_H-M   'P 1'
#
loop_
_entity.id
_entity.type
_entity.pdbx_description
1 polymer ?
#
loop_
_entity_poly.entity_id
_entity_poly.type
_entity_poly.pdbx_seq_one_letter_code
_entity_poly.pdbx_strand_id
1 'polypeptide(L)'
;VADDGSIVGIEKDQLESDDNFMRHLAQVERNVLGDRAGTCIDPKTQVVQGRTVCVVTCQRSPEPVFLKWKGMESSADGDFFVRSGPGTVKLATKSASEYIRTRFPGAAKIDDAAITSTDEERTQ
;
A
#
# COMPACT_ATOMS: atom_id res chain seq x y z
N VAL A 1 2.18 -13.35 13.33
CA VAL A 1 3.35 -13.70 14.20
C VAL A 1 3.59 -12.48 15.07
N ALA A 2 3.83 -12.65 16.37
CA ALA A 2 4.14 -11.50 17.23
C ALA A 2 5.60 -11.06 17.04
N ASP A 3 5.93 -9.85 17.51
CA ASP A 3 7.27 -9.28 17.34
C ASP A 3 8.39 -10.12 18.01
N ASP A 4 8.02 -10.95 18.99
CA ASP A 4 8.89 -11.93 19.65
C ASP A 4 9.11 -13.22 18.85
N GLY A 5 8.50 -13.34 17.67
CA GLY A 5 8.56 -14.52 16.81
C GLY A 5 7.54 -15.62 17.16
N SER A 6 6.69 -15.41 18.17
CA SER A 6 5.69 -16.41 18.55
C SER A 6 4.58 -16.53 17.49
N ILE A 7 4.21 -17.78 17.19
CA ILE A 7 3.14 -18.10 16.24
C ILE A 7 1.82 -17.91 16.97
N VAL A 8 1.21 -16.74 16.77
CA VAL A 8 -0.10 -16.41 17.34
C VAL A 8 -1.24 -17.04 16.54
N GLY A 9 -1.11 -17.02 15.20
CA GLY A 9 -2.11 -17.50 14.24
C GLY A 9 -3.19 -16.45 13.91
N ILE A 10 -3.89 -16.62 12.79
CA ILE A 10 -4.98 -15.74 12.31
C ILE A 10 -6.33 -16.04 13.00
N GLU A 11 -6.41 -17.10 13.81
CA GLU A 11 -7.63 -17.51 14.51
C GLU A 11 -8.08 -16.45 15.52
N LYS A 12 -7.16 -15.57 15.97
CA LYS A 12 -7.48 -14.41 16.80
C LYS A 12 -8.31 -13.35 16.09
N ASP A 13 -8.26 -13.31 14.76
CA ASP A 13 -8.99 -12.30 13.97
C ASP A 13 -10.48 -12.66 13.83
N GLN A 14 -10.92 -13.80 14.40
CA GLN A 14 -12.31 -14.26 14.48
C GLN A 14 -13.04 -14.37 13.13
N LEU A 15 -12.30 -14.50 12.04
CA LEU A 15 -12.90 -14.73 10.73
C LEU A 15 -13.21 -16.21 10.55
N GLU A 16 -14.39 -16.50 10.00
CA GLU A 16 -14.96 -17.86 9.95
C GLU A 16 -14.17 -18.84 9.06
N SER A 17 -13.37 -18.32 8.13
CA SER A 17 -12.55 -19.12 7.22
C SER A 17 -11.36 -18.35 6.65
N ASP A 18 -10.37 -19.08 6.17
CA ASP A 18 -9.22 -18.54 5.43
C ASP A 18 -9.68 -17.66 4.25
N ASP A 19 -10.68 -18.10 3.47
CA ASP A 19 -11.20 -17.33 2.34
C ASP A 19 -11.83 -15.99 2.77
N ASN A 20 -12.53 -15.99 3.90
CA ASN A 20 -13.11 -14.76 4.47
C ASN A 20 -12.00 -13.81 4.92
N PHE A 21 -10.92 -14.34 5.52
CA PHE A 21 -9.73 -13.58 5.88
C PHE A 21 -9.06 -12.97 4.64
N MET A 22 -8.81 -13.77 3.61
CA MET A 22 -8.16 -13.32 2.39
C MET A 22 -8.97 -12.24 1.67
N ARG A 23 -10.29 -12.40 1.60
CA ARG A 23 -11.18 -11.39 1.01
C ARG A 23 -11.18 -10.09 1.83
N HIS A 24 -11.20 -10.20 3.15
CA HIS A 24 -11.16 -9.03 4.03
C HIS A 24 -9.83 -8.29 3.89
N LEU A 25 -8.71 -9.00 3.90
CA LEU A 25 -7.38 -8.43 3.72
C LEU A 25 -7.25 -7.70 2.38
N ALA A 26 -7.65 -8.33 1.27
CA ALA A 26 -7.62 -7.71 -0.05
C ALA A 26 -8.49 -6.45 -0.12
N GLN A 27 -9.66 -6.43 0.55
CA GLN A 27 -10.51 -5.26 0.62
C GLN A 27 -9.87 -4.12 1.43
N VAL A 28 -9.22 -4.44 2.55
CA VAL A 28 -8.51 -3.46 3.38
C VAL A 28 -7.34 -2.87 2.61
N GLU A 29 -6.49 -3.71 2.00
CA GLU A 29 -5.35 -3.27 1.20
C GLU A 29 -5.79 -2.32 0.08
N ARG A 30 -6.84 -2.68 -0.66
CA ARG A 30 -7.43 -1.84 -1.71
C ARG A 30 -7.91 -0.49 -1.18
N ASN A 31 -8.65 -0.50 -0.08
CA ASN A 31 -9.21 0.72 0.49
C ASN A 31 -8.13 1.69 1.00
N VAL A 32 -6.99 1.14 1.41
CA VAL A 32 -5.95 1.90 2.11
C VAL A 32 -4.81 2.34 1.20
N LEU A 33 -4.45 1.50 0.23
CA LEU A 33 -3.31 1.68 -0.66
C LEU A 33 -3.73 1.92 -2.12
N GLY A 34 -5.00 1.71 -2.44
CA GLY A 34 -5.54 1.81 -3.80
C GLY A 34 -5.43 0.50 -4.60
N ASP A 35 -6.21 0.42 -5.68
CA ASP A 35 -6.32 -0.78 -6.53
C ASP A 35 -4.99 -1.24 -7.12
N ARG A 36 -4.14 -0.28 -7.52
CA ARG A 36 -2.88 -0.57 -8.20
C ARG A 36 -1.84 -1.16 -7.26
N ALA A 37 -1.80 -0.70 -6.00
CA ALA A 37 -0.90 -1.23 -4.99
C ALA A 37 -1.20 -2.71 -4.67
N GLY A 38 -2.48 -3.10 -4.69
CA GLY A 38 -2.90 -4.50 -4.46
C GLY A 38 -2.27 -5.48 -5.45
N THR A 39 -1.94 -5.06 -6.67
CA THR A 39 -1.28 -5.93 -7.66
C THR A 39 0.15 -6.33 -7.28
N CYS A 40 0.77 -5.59 -6.37
CA CYS A 40 2.10 -5.84 -5.87
C CYS A 40 2.09 -6.65 -4.56
N ILE A 41 0.92 -6.99 -4.02
CA ILE A 41 0.78 -7.69 -2.74
C ILE A 41 0.26 -9.10 -3.01
N ASP A 42 1.00 -10.11 -2.56
CA ASP A 42 0.68 -11.53 -2.71
C ASP A 42 0.53 -12.17 -1.32
N PRO A 43 -0.66 -12.09 -0.72
CA PRO A 43 -0.95 -12.72 0.55
C PRO A 43 -1.21 -14.22 0.35
N LYS A 44 -0.67 -15.06 1.23
CA LYS A 44 -0.85 -16.52 1.22
C LYS A 44 -1.03 -17.05 2.64
N THR A 45 -2.00 -17.93 2.86
CA THR A 45 -2.13 -18.65 4.13
C THR A 45 -1.22 -19.87 4.14
N GLN A 46 -0.56 -20.11 5.27
CA GLN A 46 0.27 -21.28 5.53
C GLN A 46 0.03 -21.77 6.94
N VAL A 47 -0.05 -23.09 7.13
CA VAL A 47 -0.16 -23.68 8.46
C VAL A 47 1.23 -23.93 9.02
N VAL A 48 1.53 -23.32 10.17
CA VAL A 48 2.81 -23.48 10.87
C VAL A 48 2.51 -23.88 12.31
N GLN A 49 3.06 -25.01 12.76
CA GLN A 49 2.85 -25.55 14.11
C GLN A 49 1.36 -25.68 14.49
N GLY A 50 0.51 -26.06 13.53
CA GLY A 50 -0.92 -26.28 13.75
C GLY A 50 -1.76 -25.00 13.85
N ARG A 51 -1.20 -23.83 13.52
CA ARG A 51 -1.92 -22.56 13.40
C ARG A 51 -1.79 -21.98 12.00
N THR A 52 -2.81 -21.30 11.53
CA THR A 52 -2.79 -20.64 10.23
C THR A 52 -2.12 -19.27 10.34
N VAL A 53 -1.15 -18.98 9.47
CA VAL A 53 -0.43 -17.71 9.38
C VAL A 53 -0.58 -17.16 7.97
N CYS A 54 -0.89 -15.87 7.83
CA CYS A 54 -0.84 -15.18 6.55
C CYS A 54 0.56 -14.61 6.31
N VAL A 55 1.22 -15.07 5.25
CA VAL A 55 2.47 -14.53 4.74
C VAL A 55 2.15 -13.57 3.62
N VAL A 56 2.45 -12.29 3.81
CA VAL A 56 2.23 -11.25 2.81
C VAL A 56 3.54 -10.93 2.12
N THR A 57 3.63 -11.28 0.83
CA THR A 57 4.80 -10.96 0.01
C THR A 57 4.52 -9.69 -0.77
N CYS A 58 5.30 -8.63 -0.54
CA CYS A 58 5.15 -7.37 -1.26
C CYS A 58 6.27 -7.21 -2.29
N GLN A 59 5.90 -7.11 -3.57
CA GLN A 59 6.77 -6.68 -4.65
C GLN A 59 6.99 -5.17 -4.59
N ARG A 60 8.11 -4.71 -5.14
CA ARG A 60 8.38 -3.27 -5.24
C ARG A 60 7.40 -2.64 -6.23
N SER A 61 6.57 -1.72 -5.74
CA SER A 61 5.66 -0.96 -6.60
C SER A 61 6.44 -0.18 -7.69
N PRO A 62 5.93 -0.12 -8.93
CA PRO A 62 6.50 0.72 -9.99
C PRO A 62 6.18 2.22 -9.82
N GLU A 63 5.25 2.56 -8.92
CA GLU A 63 4.73 3.91 -8.69
C GLU A 63 4.64 4.22 -7.19
N PRO A 64 4.61 5.51 -6.79
CA PRO A 64 4.43 5.87 -5.40
C PRO A 64 3.05 5.44 -4.88
N VAL A 65 3.03 4.85 -3.68
CA VAL A 65 1.82 4.41 -3.00
C VAL A 65 1.65 5.23 -1.72
N PHE A 66 0.48 5.83 -1.56
CA PHE A 66 0.12 6.64 -0.38
C PHE A 66 -0.89 5.87 0.47
N LEU A 67 -0.72 5.94 1.79
CA LEU A 67 -1.61 5.31 2.76
C LEU A 67 -2.72 6.29 3.12
N LYS A 68 -3.98 5.89 2.86
CA LYS A 68 -5.18 6.61 3.31
C LYS A 68 -5.95 5.73 4.26
N TRP A 69 -6.19 6.18 5.48
CA TRP A 69 -6.92 5.36 6.44
C TRP A 69 -7.97 6.20 7.14
N LYS A 70 -9.22 6.13 6.64
CA LYS A 70 -10.42 6.70 7.27
C LYS A 70 -10.23 8.13 7.80
N GLY A 71 -9.48 8.98 7.10
CA GLY A 71 -9.23 10.37 7.51
C GLY A 71 -8.17 10.55 8.61
N MET A 72 -7.39 9.52 8.93
CA MET A 72 -6.24 9.61 9.85
C MET A 72 -4.95 10.07 9.17
N GLU A 73 -4.95 10.15 7.84
CA GLU A 73 -3.86 10.74 7.07
C GLU A 73 -3.62 12.22 7.41
N SER A 74 -2.36 12.64 7.44
CA SER A 74 -1.97 14.02 7.74
C SER A 74 -2.10 14.94 6.52
N SER A 75 -2.23 14.38 5.32
CA SER A 75 -2.49 15.11 4.07
C SER A 75 -3.66 14.51 3.31
N ALA A 76 -4.37 15.35 2.55
CA ALA A 76 -5.50 14.93 1.70
C ALA A 76 -5.11 13.84 0.67
N ASP A 77 -3.85 13.85 0.24
CA ASP A 77 -3.30 12.88 -0.70
C ASP A 77 -2.87 11.56 -0.04
N GLY A 78 -2.96 11.46 1.29
CA GLY A 78 -2.50 10.31 2.07
C GLY A 78 -1.10 10.50 2.66
N ASP A 79 -0.72 9.64 3.60
CA ASP A 79 0.60 9.64 4.23
C ASP A 79 1.57 8.75 3.44
N PHE A 80 2.82 9.20 3.28
CA PHE A 80 3.86 8.43 2.59
C PHE A 80 4.85 7.82 3.58
N PHE A 81 4.97 6.50 3.57
CA PHE A 81 5.83 5.76 4.48
C PHE A 81 6.93 5.04 3.71
N VAL A 82 8.13 5.04 4.29
CA VAL A 82 9.27 4.26 3.77
C VAL A 82 9.84 3.38 4.87
N ARG A 83 10.24 2.16 4.51
CA ARG A 83 10.97 1.29 5.42
C ARG A 83 12.41 1.79 5.54
N SER A 84 12.85 2.05 6.77
CA SER A 84 14.21 2.44 7.10
C SER A 84 14.75 1.50 8.17
N GLY A 85 15.61 0.56 7.75
CA GLY A 85 16.10 -0.52 8.61
C GLY A 85 14.97 -1.43 9.11
N PRO A 86 14.89 -1.71 10.43
CA PRO A 86 13.82 -2.54 10.99
C PRO A 86 12.47 -1.80 11.11
N GLY A 87 12.46 -0.47 10.99
CA GLY A 87 11.27 0.36 11.21
C GLY A 87 10.69 0.97 9.94
N THR A 88 9.53 1.61 10.11
CA THR A 88 8.82 2.37 9.07
C THR A 88 8.73 3.82 9.51
N VAL A 89 9.10 4.75 8.63
CA VAL A 89 9.12 6.19 8.92
C VAL A 89 8.16 6.91 7.97
N LYS A 90 7.32 7.79 8.52
CA LYS A 90 6.52 8.72 7.72
C LYS A 90 7.40 9.85 7.20
N LEU A 91 7.41 10.06 5.89
CA LEU A 91 8.08 11.20 5.28
C LEU A 91 7.15 12.41 5.26
N ALA A 92 7.68 13.58 5.59
CA ALA A 92 7.00 14.84 5.34
C ALA A 92 6.83 15.05 3.82
N THR A 93 5.81 15.79 3.41
CA THR A 93 5.44 15.99 1.99
C THR A 93 6.63 16.35 1.11
N LYS A 94 7.47 17.30 1.52
CA LYS A 94 8.67 17.69 0.76
C LYS A 94 9.66 16.53 0.57
N SER A 95 9.98 15.80 1.63
CA SER A 95 10.88 14.64 1.57
C SER A 95 10.28 13.49 0.78
N ALA A 96 8.95 13.31 0.84
CA ALA A 96 8.24 12.34 0.02
C ALA A 96 8.39 12.69 -1.47
N SER A 97 8.15 13.94 -1.88
CA SER A 97 8.34 14.38 -3.27
C SER A 97 9.77 14.15 -3.78
N GLU A 98 10.78 14.49 -2.96
CA GLU A 98 12.20 14.26 -3.31
C GLU A 98 12.53 12.77 -3.43
N TYR A 99 12.02 11.96 -2.49
CA TYR A 99 12.15 10.50 -2.54
C TYR A 99 11.51 9.94 -3.81
N ILE A 100 10.31 10.41 -4.15
CA ILE A 100 9.55 9.95 -5.30
C ILE A 100 10.31 10.27 -6.60
N ARG A 101 10.77 11.52 -6.75
CA ARG A 101 11.55 11.95 -7.92
C ARG A 101 12.80 11.10 -8.15
N THR A 102 13.47 10.72 -7.07
CA THR A 102 14.72 9.93 -7.14
C THR A 102 14.45 8.46 -7.40
N ARG A 103 13.35 7.91 -6.85
CA ARG A 103 13.07 6.46 -6.84
C ARG A 103 12.12 5.99 -7.93
N PHE A 104 11.28 6.87 -8.45
CA PHE A 104 10.26 6.61 -9.47
C PHE A 104 10.41 7.60 -10.63
N PRO A 105 11.47 7.47 -11.45
CA PRO A 105 11.73 8.40 -12.56
C PRO A 105 10.61 8.44 -13.62
N GLY A 106 9.74 7.43 -13.66
CA GLY A 106 8.54 7.41 -14.51
C GLY A 106 7.33 8.14 -13.95
N ALA A 107 7.26 8.37 -12.63
CA ALA A 107 6.10 9.01 -12.01
C ALA A 107 6.03 10.51 -12.32
N ALA A 108 7.18 11.19 -12.40
CA ALA A 108 7.26 12.63 -12.70
C ALA A 108 6.75 13.01 -14.11
N LYS A 109 6.55 12.05 -15.01
CA LYS A 109 6.11 12.31 -16.38
C LYS A 109 4.60 12.39 -16.56
N ILE A 110 3.82 11.93 -15.57
CA ILE A 110 2.35 11.86 -15.69
C ILE A 110 1.72 13.22 -15.38
N ASP A 111 2.32 13.99 -14.47
CA ASP A 111 1.82 15.29 -14.03
C ASP A 111 1.88 16.34 -15.16
N ASP A 112 2.91 16.29 -16.03
CA ASP A 112 3.08 17.22 -17.16
C ASP A 112 2.14 16.92 -18.34
N ALA A 113 1.75 15.65 -18.54
CA ALA A 113 0.92 15.24 -19.67
C ALA A 113 -0.58 15.56 -19.47
N ALA A 114 -1.05 15.66 -18.23
CA ALA A 114 -2.45 15.96 -17.92
C ALA A 114 -2.83 17.44 -18.13
N ILE A 115 -1.85 18.34 -18.23
CA ILE A 115 -2.09 19.78 -18.45
C ILE A 115 -2.29 20.09 -19.94
N THR A 116 -1.81 19.24 -20.86
CA THR A 116 -1.79 19.54 -22.31
C THR A 116 -3.06 19.15 -23.07
N SER A 117 -4.06 18.52 -22.44
CA SER A 117 -5.26 18.01 -23.11
C SER A 117 -6.53 18.87 -22.95
N THR A 118 -6.46 20.07 -22.36
CA THR A 118 -7.67 20.86 -22.04
C THR A 118 -7.86 22.15 -22.87
N ASP A 119 -7.00 22.45 -23.85
CA ASP A 119 -7.02 23.74 -24.57
C ASP A 119 -7.42 23.69 -26.06
N GLU A 120 -7.98 22.58 -26.57
CA GLU A 120 -8.34 22.48 -28.01
C GLU A 120 -9.85 22.46 -28.35
N GLU A 121 -10.75 22.76 -27.41
CA GLU A 121 -12.20 22.77 -27.70
C GLU A 121 -12.89 24.13 -27.50
N ARG A 122 -12.22 25.22 -27.91
CA ARG A 122 -12.84 26.54 -27.97
C ARG A 122 -12.45 27.33 -29.21
N THR A 123 -12.82 26.85 -30.39
CA THR A 123 -13.21 27.68 -31.55
C THR A 123 -13.93 26.81 -32.58
N GLN A 124 -15.26 26.87 -32.60
CA GLN A 124 -16.09 27.05 -33.80
C GLN A 124 -17.53 27.39 -33.39
#